data_AF-A0A955P390-F1
#
_entry.id   AF-A0A955P390-F1
#
_cell.length_a   1.000
_cell.length_b   1.000
_cell.length_c   1.000
_cell.angle_alpha   90.00
_cell.angle_beta   90.00
_cell.angle_gamma   90.00
#
_symmetry.space_group_name_H-M   'P 1'
#
loop_
_entity.id
_entity.type
_entity.pdbx_description
1 polymer ?
#
loop_
_entity_poly.entity_id
_entity_poly.type
_entity_poly.pdbx_seq_one_letter_code
_entity_poly.pdbx_strand_id
1 'polypeptide(L)'
;IGFPGITHETTPADIFGDEATDPVNRIVNLWEYDEPSGGWRQNVTSLTPGRGYIIFTRSSVSLDGYGSKVYDANTVVNLDYNPGNPFSGFQMIGNPYTAAVAWDDITLNNVNDVYYYWDGSQYLFYVGGGGGGSTASGNIGVFEAVWVEANGVSPSVTIPRPGGAKQTTPDPNPAFEPSLDDWRLQIAATSGDLLDTYNYAGISPQSLDGLDAFDVKDLGNLQLDQSITLVFPHPEWEEAPFPNFAQDVRSATSDLLHWEFTVSSNPPGRTVDLSWPNVGLIHDAWRFVVIDREIGAKIDPRNGAAYSFVTGDEAKEFDLYATINRTENEDLDPVVDHPVAGDLDGDDAANGIDIFLFASHWLDGKSVGDRDGNQQTEAADLLELLDIWIKADE
;
A
#
# COMPACT_ATOMS: atom_id res chain seq x y z
N ILE A 1 21.06 3.32 -3.25
CA ILE A 1 20.99 4.69 -3.80
C ILE A 1 21.49 4.61 -5.23
N GLY A 2 20.65 4.99 -6.19
CA GLY A 2 20.90 4.86 -7.64
C GLY A 2 22.09 5.69 -8.11
N PHE A 3 22.46 5.49 -9.38
CA PHE A 3 23.60 6.18 -9.98
C PHE A 3 23.18 7.23 -10.99
N PRO A 4 24.12 8.14 -11.32
CA PRO A 4 23.93 9.03 -12.42
C PRO A 4 23.44 8.39 -13.67
N GLY A 5 22.61 9.16 -14.35
CA GLY A 5 22.12 8.79 -15.64
C GLY A 5 23.28 8.48 -16.57
N ILE A 6 23.50 7.18 -16.76
CA ILE A 6 24.48 6.65 -17.67
C ILE A 6 23.95 6.90 -19.07
N THR A 7 24.81 7.35 -19.95
CA THR A 7 24.41 7.94 -21.24
C THR A 7 24.80 7.12 -22.45
N HIS A 8 25.64 6.14 -22.20
CA HIS A 8 26.16 5.11 -23.08
C HIS A 8 26.71 4.02 -22.16
N GLU A 9 26.89 2.80 -22.67
CA GLU A 9 27.55 1.76 -21.88
C GLU A 9 28.93 2.27 -21.39
N THR A 10 29.09 2.32 -20.08
CA THR A 10 30.29 2.84 -19.40
C THR A 10 30.70 1.90 -18.28
N THR A 11 31.88 2.06 -17.71
CA THR A 11 32.36 1.22 -16.61
C THR A 11 32.22 1.96 -15.27
N PRO A 12 32.13 1.25 -14.12
CA PRO A 12 32.15 1.92 -12.83
C PRO A 12 33.40 2.78 -12.60
N ALA A 13 34.53 2.41 -13.20
CA ALA A 13 35.77 3.19 -13.12
C ALA A 13 35.66 4.56 -13.80
N ASP A 14 34.80 4.68 -14.82
CA ASP A 14 34.54 5.95 -15.50
C ASP A 14 33.70 6.91 -14.65
N ILE A 15 32.95 6.38 -13.68
CA ILE A 15 32.07 7.17 -12.80
C ILE A 15 32.69 7.41 -11.41
N PHE A 16 33.28 6.39 -10.78
CA PHE A 16 33.87 6.45 -9.42
C PHE A 16 35.38 6.32 -9.44
N GLY A 17 36.04 6.63 -10.54
CA GLY A 17 37.51 6.72 -10.60
C GLY A 17 38.25 5.56 -9.92
N ASP A 18 39.17 5.92 -9.01
CA ASP A 18 39.95 4.97 -8.24
C ASP A 18 39.16 4.31 -7.10
N GLU A 19 38.05 4.91 -6.66
CA GLU A 19 37.15 4.35 -5.63
C GLU A 19 36.45 3.05 -6.06
N ALA A 20 36.27 2.82 -7.38
CA ALA A 20 35.75 1.57 -7.93
C ALA A 20 36.83 0.52 -8.31
N THR A 21 38.10 0.94 -8.44
CA THR A 21 39.16 0.10 -9.03
C THR A 21 40.22 -0.39 -8.05
N ASP A 22 40.31 0.11 -6.82
CA ASP A 22 41.25 -0.41 -5.80
C ASP A 22 40.83 -1.80 -5.28
N PRO A 23 41.51 -2.90 -5.64
CA PRO A 23 41.14 -4.26 -5.25
C PRO A 23 41.39 -4.58 -3.76
N VAL A 24 42.10 -3.73 -3.01
CA VAL A 24 42.43 -3.93 -1.59
C VAL A 24 41.48 -3.16 -0.68
N ASN A 25 41.08 -1.94 -1.06
CA ASN A 25 40.21 -1.09 -0.23
C ASN A 25 38.81 -0.83 -0.80
N ARG A 26 38.39 -1.47 -1.91
CA ARG A 26 37.10 -1.28 -2.60
C ARG A 26 36.01 -0.68 -1.72
N ILE A 27 35.88 0.63 -1.80
CA ILE A 27 34.92 1.40 -1.00
C ILE A 27 33.53 1.23 -1.59
N VAL A 28 33.44 1.09 -2.92
CA VAL A 28 32.20 0.98 -3.69
C VAL A 28 32.07 -0.42 -4.30
N ASN A 29 31.00 -1.13 -3.95
CA ASN A 29 30.60 -2.36 -4.65
C ASN A 29 29.27 -2.10 -5.36
N LEU A 30 29.27 -2.27 -6.68
CA LEU A 30 28.07 -2.13 -7.50
C LEU A 30 27.42 -3.47 -7.74
N TRP A 31 26.15 -3.56 -7.37
CA TRP A 31 25.32 -4.75 -7.54
C TRP A 31 24.13 -4.42 -8.45
N GLU A 32 23.85 -5.32 -9.37
CA GLU A 32 22.66 -5.29 -10.23
C GLU A 32 21.79 -6.48 -9.83
N TYR A 33 20.48 -6.25 -9.71
CA TYR A 33 19.55 -7.35 -9.52
C TYR A 33 19.30 -8.05 -10.85
N ASP A 34 19.48 -9.36 -10.88
CA ASP A 34 19.35 -10.21 -12.06
C ASP A 34 18.16 -11.14 -11.89
N GLU A 35 17.03 -10.69 -12.40
CA GLU A 35 15.75 -11.40 -12.31
C GLU A 35 15.83 -12.82 -12.89
N PRO A 36 16.45 -13.07 -14.06
CA PRO A 36 16.58 -14.44 -14.59
C PRO A 36 17.25 -15.43 -13.63
N SER A 37 18.20 -14.97 -12.81
CA SER A 37 18.90 -15.82 -11.83
C SER A 37 18.33 -15.73 -10.41
N GLY A 38 17.43 -14.77 -10.13
CA GLY A 38 16.87 -14.54 -8.80
C GLY A 38 17.91 -14.05 -7.80
N GLY A 39 18.94 -13.36 -8.29
CA GLY A 39 20.14 -13.08 -7.50
C GLY A 39 20.80 -11.76 -7.86
N TRP A 40 21.83 -11.42 -7.08
CA TRP A 40 22.61 -10.21 -7.29
C TRP A 40 23.82 -10.50 -8.16
N ARG A 41 23.90 -9.83 -9.32
CA ARG A 41 25.13 -9.72 -10.09
C ARG A 41 26.05 -8.73 -9.40
N GLN A 42 27.12 -9.26 -8.82
CA GLN A 42 28.16 -8.48 -8.17
C GLN A 42 29.26 -8.12 -9.18
N ASN A 43 30.03 -7.06 -8.87
CA ASN A 43 31.14 -6.60 -9.71
C ASN A 43 30.68 -6.20 -11.11
N VAL A 44 29.54 -5.52 -11.21
CA VAL A 44 29.03 -4.96 -12.46
C VAL A 44 30.15 -4.20 -13.17
N THR A 45 30.54 -4.63 -14.37
CA THR A 45 31.63 -4.01 -15.14
C THR A 45 31.15 -3.01 -16.18
N SER A 46 29.86 -3.03 -16.49
CA SER A 46 29.20 -2.18 -17.47
C SER A 46 27.91 -1.62 -16.88
N LEU A 47 27.70 -0.33 -17.06
CA LEU A 47 26.52 0.38 -16.63
C LEU A 47 25.71 0.78 -17.86
N THR A 48 24.41 0.57 -17.81
CA THR A 48 23.49 0.77 -18.93
C THR A 48 22.55 1.95 -18.62
N PRO A 49 22.30 2.85 -19.58
CA PRO A 49 21.32 3.92 -19.43
C PRO A 49 19.96 3.41 -18.96
N GLY A 50 19.38 4.05 -17.94
CA GLY A 50 18.06 3.73 -17.43
C GLY A 50 18.00 2.49 -16.53
N ARG A 51 19.08 1.71 -16.41
CA ARG A 51 19.16 0.61 -15.43
C ARG A 51 19.51 1.15 -14.04
N GLY A 52 18.89 0.57 -13.02
CA GLY A 52 19.17 0.89 -11.63
C GLY A 52 20.20 -0.07 -11.02
N TYR A 53 20.97 0.42 -10.05
CA TYR A 53 22.04 -0.32 -9.39
C TYR A 53 22.05 -0.01 -7.89
N ILE A 54 22.49 -0.98 -7.10
CA ILE A 54 22.76 -0.79 -5.66
C ILE A 54 24.24 -0.53 -5.43
N ILE A 55 24.49 0.45 -4.57
CA ILE A 55 25.80 0.76 -4.05
C ILE A 55 25.91 0.19 -2.65
N PHE A 56 26.85 -0.74 -2.47
CA PHE A 56 27.19 -1.24 -1.15
C PHE A 56 28.53 -0.66 -0.69
N THR A 57 28.49 0.05 0.43
CA THR A 57 29.66 0.61 1.12
C THR A 57 29.75 -0.01 2.53
N ARG A 58 30.96 -0.20 3.04
CA ARG A 58 31.17 -0.80 4.38
C ARG A 58 31.03 0.20 5.54
N SER A 59 30.91 1.47 5.21
CA SER A 59 30.79 2.59 6.14
C SER A 59 30.21 3.78 5.39
N SER A 60 29.55 4.71 6.09
CA SER A 60 29.11 5.97 5.50
C SER A 60 30.30 6.69 4.85
N VAL A 61 30.17 6.95 3.55
CA VAL A 61 31.22 7.55 2.72
C VAL A 61 30.59 8.52 1.73
N SER A 62 31.28 9.63 1.46
CA SER A 62 30.92 10.52 0.36
C SER A 62 31.50 9.93 -0.92
N LEU A 63 30.65 9.71 -1.92
CA LEU A 63 31.08 9.25 -3.24
C LEU A 63 30.90 10.39 -4.24
N ASP A 64 31.97 10.74 -4.92
CA ASP A 64 31.93 11.65 -6.05
C ASP A 64 31.67 10.82 -7.32
N GLY A 65 30.61 11.17 -8.04
CA GLY A 65 30.27 10.57 -9.32
C GLY A 65 30.57 11.53 -10.46
N TYR A 66 31.37 11.09 -11.43
CA TYR A 66 31.67 11.85 -12.63
C TYR A 66 30.84 11.33 -13.80
N GLY A 67 30.33 12.23 -14.62
CA GLY A 67 29.52 11.85 -15.77
C GLY A 67 29.49 12.95 -16.81
N SER A 68 29.34 12.54 -18.07
CA SER A 68 29.04 13.47 -19.15
C SER A 68 27.53 13.64 -19.25
N LYS A 69 27.05 14.88 -19.28
CA LYS A 69 25.66 15.19 -19.61
C LYS A 69 25.36 14.69 -21.03
N VAL A 70 24.29 13.92 -21.23
CA VAL A 70 23.81 13.54 -22.58
C VAL A 70 22.29 13.74 -22.71
N TYR A 71 21.87 13.89 -23.97
CA TYR A 71 20.82 14.76 -24.53
C TYR A 71 19.52 14.06 -24.98
N ASP A 72 18.50 14.91 -25.18
CA ASP A 72 17.50 14.99 -26.28
C ASP A 72 16.54 13.85 -26.68
N ALA A 73 16.66 12.63 -26.17
CA ALA A 73 15.76 11.53 -26.55
C ALA A 73 15.27 10.69 -25.37
N ASN A 74 14.17 9.97 -25.59
CA ASN A 74 13.64 9.00 -24.63
C ASN A 74 14.62 7.83 -24.48
N THR A 75 14.68 7.27 -23.27
CA THR A 75 15.48 6.10 -22.93
C THR A 75 14.56 4.90 -22.79
N VAL A 76 14.82 3.84 -23.56
CA VAL A 76 14.06 2.58 -23.46
C VAL A 76 14.88 1.58 -22.67
N VAL A 77 14.27 1.02 -21.62
CA VAL A 77 14.82 -0.05 -20.79
C VAL A 77 13.98 -1.29 -21.03
N ASN A 78 14.56 -2.30 -21.67
CA ASN A 78 13.94 -3.61 -21.76
C ASN A 78 14.11 -4.31 -20.42
N LEU A 79 13.05 -4.92 -19.90
CA LEU A 79 13.06 -5.67 -18.66
C LEU A 79 12.99 -7.17 -18.95
N ASP A 80 13.30 -7.97 -17.95
CA ASP A 80 13.08 -9.42 -17.93
C ASP A 80 11.76 -9.78 -17.21
N TYR A 81 11.16 -10.90 -17.58
CA TYR A 81 10.02 -11.49 -16.86
C TYR A 81 10.11 -13.01 -16.94
N ASN A 82 10.44 -13.64 -15.80
CA ASN A 82 10.54 -15.07 -15.65
C ASN A 82 9.55 -15.56 -14.59
N PRO A 83 8.31 -15.95 -14.98
CA PRO A 83 7.25 -16.36 -14.04
C PRO A 83 7.60 -17.60 -13.21
N GLY A 84 8.73 -18.26 -13.46
CA GLY A 84 9.24 -19.34 -12.62
C GLY A 84 10.18 -18.90 -11.50
N ASN A 85 10.47 -17.59 -11.37
CA ASN A 85 11.34 -17.04 -10.33
C ASN A 85 10.50 -16.55 -9.14
N PRO A 86 10.94 -16.76 -7.88
CA PRO A 86 10.32 -16.11 -6.74
C PRO A 86 10.22 -14.57 -6.94
N PHE A 87 11.28 -13.88 -7.31
CA PHE A 87 11.21 -12.43 -7.48
C PHE A 87 10.88 -12.06 -8.95
N SER A 88 9.93 -12.79 -9.56
CA SER A 88 9.60 -12.66 -10.98
C SER A 88 9.28 -11.22 -11.35
N GLY A 89 9.87 -10.75 -12.44
CA GLY A 89 9.61 -9.42 -13.00
C GLY A 89 10.23 -8.24 -12.25
N PHE A 90 10.67 -8.40 -10.99
CA PHE A 90 11.29 -7.30 -10.24
C PHE A 90 12.66 -6.91 -10.79
N GLN A 91 12.82 -5.63 -11.12
CA GLN A 91 14.07 -5.05 -11.60
C GLN A 91 14.20 -3.60 -11.14
N MET A 92 15.42 -3.09 -11.13
CA MET A 92 15.66 -1.68 -10.87
C MET A 92 15.79 -0.89 -12.17
N ILE A 93 15.11 0.25 -12.23
CA ILE A 93 15.36 1.28 -13.22
C ILE A 93 15.96 2.51 -12.54
N GLY A 94 16.82 3.23 -13.25
CA GLY A 94 17.47 4.44 -12.78
C GLY A 94 17.08 5.63 -13.63
N ASN A 95 17.07 6.83 -13.06
CA ASN A 95 16.88 8.05 -13.84
C ASN A 95 18.13 8.31 -14.72
N PRO A 96 18.01 8.23 -16.06
CA PRO A 96 19.14 8.42 -16.98
C PRO A 96 19.49 9.90 -17.22
N TYR A 97 18.80 10.84 -16.55
CA TYR A 97 18.92 12.26 -16.80
C TYR A 97 19.42 13.07 -15.60
N THR A 98 19.81 14.30 -15.89
CA THR A 98 20.26 15.31 -14.89
C THR A 98 19.11 16.17 -14.37
N ALA A 99 17.88 15.75 -14.59
CA ALA A 99 16.66 16.34 -14.06
C ALA A 99 15.74 15.22 -13.56
N ALA A 100 14.88 15.52 -12.60
CA ALA A 100 13.88 14.57 -12.13
C ALA A 100 12.95 14.15 -13.28
N VAL A 101 12.48 12.91 -13.22
CA VAL A 101 11.49 12.36 -14.14
C VAL A 101 10.21 12.10 -13.34
N ALA A 102 9.08 12.62 -13.81
CA ALA A 102 7.79 12.26 -13.27
C ALA A 102 7.42 10.84 -13.71
N TRP A 103 7.02 9.99 -12.77
CA TRP A 103 6.58 8.63 -13.05
C TRP A 103 5.42 8.60 -14.04
N ASP A 104 4.46 9.52 -13.89
CA ASP A 104 3.29 9.61 -14.77
C ASP A 104 3.61 9.96 -16.23
N ASP A 105 4.83 10.46 -16.51
CA ASP A 105 5.28 10.69 -17.88
C ASP A 105 5.97 9.44 -18.50
N ILE A 106 6.28 8.42 -17.68
CA ILE A 106 6.94 7.19 -18.12
C ILE A 106 5.93 6.29 -18.84
N THR A 107 6.30 5.82 -20.04
CA THR A 107 5.48 4.85 -20.76
C THR A 107 5.84 3.43 -20.33
N LEU A 108 4.85 2.71 -19.81
CA LEU A 108 4.97 1.34 -19.33
C LEU A 108 4.41 0.35 -20.35
N ASN A 109 5.11 -0.76 -20.57
CA ASN A 109 4.65 -1.88 -21.39
C ASN A 109 4.90 -3.19 -20.64
N ASN A 110 3.83 -3.86 -20.21
CA ASN A 110 3.87 -5.06 -19.37
C ASN A 110 4.67 -4.86 -18.07
N VAL A 111 4.45 -3.71 -17.43
CA VAL A 111 5.03 -3.31 -16.15
C VAL A 111 3.90 -2.77 -15.30
N ASN A 112 3.87 -3.13 -14.02
CA ASN A 112 2.92 -2.58 -13.05
C ASN A 112 3.11 -1.07 -12.94
N ASP A 113 2.00 -0.33 -12.81
CA ASP A 113 2.03 1.14 -12.68
C ASP A 113 2.35 1.58 -11.25
N VAL A 114 3.40 0.96 -10.68
CA VAL A 114 3.88 1.18 -9.33
C VAL A 114 5.40 1.14 -9.35
N TYR A 115 6.04 2.08 -8.64
CA TYR A 115 7.46 1.96 -8.30
C TYR A 115 7.68 1.95 -6.79
N TYR A 116 8.79 1.33 -6.37
CA TYR A 116 9.20 1.24 -4.97
C TYR A 116 10.58 1.83 -4.75
N TYR A 117 10.78 2.49 -3.60
CA TYR A 117 12.04 3.12 -3.23
C TYR A 117 12.33 2.93 -1.74
N TRP A 118 13.57 2.60 -1.38
CA TRP A 118 13.98 2.47 0.03
C TRP A 118 14.50 3.81 0.55
N ASP A 119 13.87 4.36 1.59
CA ASP A 119 14.21 5.68 2.16
C ASP A 119 15.36 5.65 3.18
N GLY A 120 15.87 4.46 3.49
CA GLY A 120 16.86 4.24 4.55
C GLY A 120 16.31 3.48 5.75
N SER A 121 14.99 3.49 5.94
CA SER A 121 14.31 2.87 7.09
C SER A 121 13.22 1.88 6.67
N GLN A 122 12.46 2.20 5.62
CA GLN A 122 11.36 1.38 5.08
C GLN A 122 11.21 1.59 3.56
N TYR A 123 10.39 0.75 2.92
CA TYR A 123 10.00 0.99 1.53
C TYR A 123 8.89 2.04 1.45
N LEU A 124 9.05 2.93 0.48
CA LEU A 124 8.02 3.82 -0.03
C LEU A 124 7.60 3.34 -1.42
N PHE A 125 6.43 3.75 -1.86
CA PHE A 125 5.92 3.43 -3.19
C PHE A 125 5.10 4.59 -3.77
N TYR A 126 4.91 4.57 -5.08
CA TYR A 126 4.00 5.47 -5.79
C TYR A 126 3.21 4.68 -6.82
N VAL A 127 1.90 4.93 -6.86
CA VAL A 127 0.98 4.38 -7.85
C VAL A 127 0.69 5.45 -8.90
N GLY A 128 0.76 5.11 -10.18
CA GLY A 128 0.53 6.03 -11.29
C GLY A 128 -0.79 6.79 -11.21
N GLY A 129 -0.79 8.02 -11.72
CA GLY A 129 -1.91 8.95 -11.60
C GLY A 129 -2.08 9.55 -10.19
N GLY A 130 -1.11 9.32 -9.30
CA GLY A 130 -1.19 9.75 -7.90
C GLY A 130 -2.23 8.98 -7.10
N GLY A 131 -2.47 7.71 -7.47
CA GLY A 131 -3.45 6.84 -6.83
C GLY A 131 -3.36 6.93 -5.30
N GLY A 132 -4.52 6.96 -4.65
CA GLY A 132 -4.62 7.07 -3.20
C GLY A 132 -3.69 6.06 -2.53
N GLY A 133 -2.89 6.54 -1.56
CA GLY A 133 -1.94 5.72 -0.80
C GLY A 133 -0.47 5.85 -1.24
N SER A 134 -0.19 6.56 -2.33
CA SER A 134 1.19 6.88 -2.72
C SER A 134 1.96 7.61 -1.62
N THR A 135 3.16 7.11 -1.30
CA THR A 135 4.02 7.61 -0.21
C THR A 135 5.29 8.28 -0.73
N ALA A 136 5.72 7.93 -1.94
CA ALA A 136 6.77 8.61 -2.67
C ALA A 136 6.22 9.78 -3.51
N SER A 137 7.10 10.71 -3.89
CA SER A 137 6.73 12.01 -4.48
C SER A 137 6.20 11.97 -5.92
N GLY A 138 6.07 10.79 -6.52
CA GLY A 138 5.81 10.61 -7.96
C GLY A 138 6.97 11.02 -8.88
N ASN A 139 8.04 11.62 -8.33
CA ASN A 139 9.23 11.99 -9.07
C ASN A 139 10.39 11.06 -8.73
N ILE A 140 11.08 10.58 -9.76
CA ILE A 140 12.36 9.91 -9.63
C ILE A 140 13.44 10.96 -9.77
N GLY A 141 14.11 11.27 -8.65
CA GLY A 141 15.14 12.29 -8.56
C GLY A 141 16.36 12.00 -9.42
N VAL A 142 17.22 13.01 -9.51
CA VAL A 142 18.49 12.88 -10.22
C VAL A 142 19.34 11.86 -9.48
N PHE A 143 19.82 10.85 -10.20
CA PHE A 143 20.66 9.77 -9.68
C PHE A 143 19.89 8.83 -8.73
N GLU A 144 18.57 8.82 -8.77
CA GLU A 144 17.77 7.86 -8.04
C GLU A 144 17.44 6.65 -8.92
N ALA A 145 17.26 5.51 -8.26
CA ALA A 145 16.80 4.30 -8.87
C ALA A 145 15.68 3.72 -8.01
N VAL A 146 14.71 3.13 -8.68
CA VAL A 146 13.50 2.58 -8.10
C VAL A 146 13.31 1.15 -8.59
N TRP A 147 12.64 0.35 -7.78
CA TRP A 147 12.17 -0.96 -8.20
C TRP A 147 10.88 -0.82 -9.00
N VAL A 148 10.76 -1.64 -10.03
CA VAL A 148 9.57 -1.83 -10.84
C VAL A 148 9.35 -3.32 -11.04
N GLU A 149 8.13 -3.70 -11.37
CA GLU A 149 7.75 -5.09 -11.57
C GLU A 149 7.16 -5.30 -12.97
N ALA A 150 7.77 -6.19 -13.74
CA ALA A 150 7.19 -6.67 -14.98
C ALA A 150 6.04 -7.66 -14.70
N ASN A 151 4.93 -7.50 -15.41
CA ASN A 151 3.72 -8.32 -15.25
C ASN A 151 3.38 -9.14 -16.52
N GLY A 152 4.27 -9.16 -17.51
CA GLY A 152 4.02 -9.84 -18.77
C GLY A 152 5.23 -9.97 -19.68
N VAL A 153 5.03 -10.61 -20.83
CA VAL A 153 6.12 -10.95 -21.77
C VAL A 153 6.66 -9.72 -22.51
N SER A 154 7.97 -9.70 -22.79
CA SER A 154 8.64 -8.55 -23.43
C SER A 154 8.40 -7.21 -22.71
N PRO A 155 8.62 -7.13 -21.39
CA PRO A 155 8.35 -5.93 -20.62
C PRO A 155 9.36 -4.82 -20.96
N SER A 156 8.90 -3.58 -20.96
CA SER A 156 9.78 -2.42 -21.19
C SER A 156 9.24 -1.15 -20.55
N VAL A 157 10.17 -0.26 -20.23
CA VAL A 157 9.91 1.09 -19.72
C VAL A 157 10.54 2.10 -20.67
N THR A 158 9.75 3.07 -21.12
CA THR A 158 10.27 4.21 -21.89
C THR A 158 10.27 5.44 -21.01
N ILE A 159 11.46 5.79 -20.51
CA ILE A 159 11.68 6.98 -19.69
C ILE A 159 11.79 8.16 -20.64
N PRO A 160 10.80 9.07 -20.67
CA PRO A 160 10.81 10.18 -21.60
C PRO A 160 12.01 11.06 -21.31
N ARG A 161 12.56 11.67 -22.35
CA ARG A 161 13.45 12.80 -22.10
C ARG A 161 12.70 13.82 -21.24
N PRO A 162 13.37 14.45 -20.26
CA PRO A 162 12.88 15.67 -19.66
C PRO A 162 12.87 16.75 -20.74
N GLY A 163 11.77 16.87 -21.48
CA GLY A 163 11.44 18.14 -22.13
C GLY A 163 11.23 19.11 -20.99
N GLY A 164 11.80 20.32 -21.04
CA GLY A 164 11.52 21.32 -20.01
C GLY A 164 10.01 21.56 -19.94
N ALA A 165 9.34 20.80 -19.09
CA ALA A 165 7.90 20.72 -18.97
C ALA A 165 7.57 21.15 -17.56
N LYS A 166 6.51 21.95 -17.53
CA LYS A 166 6.09 22.79 -16.43
C LYS A 166 6.04 21.96 -15.15
N GLN A 167 6.77 22.45 -14.15
CA GLN A 167 6.30 22.38 -12.78
C GLN A 167 4.86 22.91 -12.81
N THR A 168 3.89 22.01 -12.86
CA THR A 168 2.52 22.36 -12.50
C THR A 168 2.65 22.78 -11.05
N THR A 169 2.57 24.09 -10.83
CA THR A 169 2.28 24.60 -9.50
C THR A 169 1.02 23.87 -9.05
N PRO A 170 1.04 23.16 -7.90
CA PRO A 170 -0.18 22.65 -7.32
C PRO A 170 -1.18 23.79 -7.28
N ASP A 171 -2.38 23.56 -7.81
CA ASP A 171 -3.48 24.50 -7.68
C ASP A 171 -3.62 24.82 -6.18
N PRO A 172 -3.59 26.09 -5.74
CA PRO A 172 -3.73 26.42 -4.33
C PRO A 172 -5.14 26.06 -3.85
N ASN A 173 -5.26 24.82 -3.39
CA ASN A 173 -6.23 24.31 -2.44
C ASN A 173 -7.69 24.69 -2.75
N PRO A 174 -8.39 24.00 -3.69
CA PRO A 174 -9.81 23.78 -3.48
C PRO A 174 -9.97 23.11 -2.12
N ALA A 175 -10.99 23.48 -1.34
CA ALA A 175 -11.29 22.80 -0.09
C ALA A 175 -11.33 21.30 -0.34
N PHE A 176 -10.45 20.54 0.31
CA PHE A 176 -10.40 19.09 0.21
C PHE A 176 -11.67 18.56 0.89
N GLU A 177 -12.69 18.27 0.10
CA GLU A 177 -13.80 17.43 0.52
C GLU A 177 -13.33 15.98 0.40
N PRO A 178 -13.25 15.22 1.50
CA PRO A 178 -12.90 13.81 1.45
C PRO A 178 -13.85 13.05 0.53
N SER A 179 -13.32 12.24 -0.38
CA SER A 179 -14.14 11.40 -1.25
C SER A 179 -14.85 10.31 -0.43
N LEU A 180 -16.12 10.03 -0.76
CA LEU A 180 -16.86 8.89 -0.21
C LEU A 180 -16.39 7.56 -0.80
N ASP A 181 -16.03 7.56 -2.08
CA ASP A 181 -15.77 6.34 -2.86
C ASP A 181 -14.28 6.14 -3.18
N ASP A 182 -13.40 7.03 -2.71
CA ASP A 182 -11.96 6.94 -2.93
C ASP A 182 -11.16 7.40 -1.70
N TRP A 183 -10.82 6.46 -0.83
CA TRP A 183 -10.06 6.74 0.38
C TRP A 183 -9.06 5.63 0.68
N ARG A 184 -8.07 5.95 1.51
CA ARG A 184 -7.12 4.99 2.08
C ARG A 184 -6.97 5.24 3.57
N LEU A 185 -7.15 4.20 4.38
CA LEU A 185 -6.80 4.18 5.79
C LEU A 185 -5.38 3.66 5.94
N GLN A 186 -4.49 4.52 6.41
CA GLN A 186 -3.14 4.15 6.77
C GLN A 186 -3.16 3.36 8.08
N ILE A 187 -2.49 2.22 8.10
CA ILE A 187 -2.23 1.42 9.29
C ILE A 187 -0.73 1.42 9.50
N ALA A 188 -0.27 2.11 10.54
CA ALA A 188 1.15 2.26 10.81
C ALA A 188 1.58 1.46 12.04
N ALA A 189 2.53 0.55 11.86
CA ALA A 189 3.18 -0.18 12.93
C ALA A 189 4.53 0.46 13.30
N THR A 190 4.78 0.62 14.59
CA THR A 190 6.06 1.12 15.12
C THR A 190 6.51 0.32 16.33
N SER A 191 7.83 0.16 16.52
CA SER A 191 8.42 -0.46 17.71
C SER A 191 9.80 0.13 17.99
N GLY A 192 9.85 1.16 18.82
CA GLY A 192 11.07 1.96 19.00
C GLY A 192 11.45 2.65 17.67
N ASP A 193 12.64 2.35 17.15
CA ASP A 193 13.14 2.90 15.88
C ASP A 193 12.74 2.04 14.65
N LEU A 194 12.09 0.88 14.87
CA LEU A 194 11.60 0.05 13.77
C LEU A 194 10.27 0.58 13.26
N LEU A 195 10.16 0.69 11.94
CA LEU A 195 9.03 1.28 11.25
C LEU A 195 8.51 0.33 10.18
N ASP A 196 7.20 0.16 10.16
CA ASP A 196 6.46 -0.32 9.01
C ASP A 196 5.14 0.46 8.95
N THR A 197 5.24 1.66 8.39
CA THR A 197 4.23 2.70 8.58
C THR A 197 3.38 2.96 7.36
N TYR A 198 3.75 2.42 6.21
CA TYR A 198 3.16 2.74 4.92
C TYR A 198 2.29 1.59 4.40
N ASN A 199 1.32 1.21 5.21
CA ASN A 199 0.35 0.16 4.88
C ASN A 199 -1.05 0.74 4.77
N TYR A 200 -1.81 0.32 3.77
CA TYR A 200 -3.07 0.97 3.43
C TYR A 200 -4.16 -0.05 3.09
N ALA A 201 -5.28 0.05 3.80
CA ALA A 201 -6.54 -0.52 3.34
C ALA A 201 -7.37 0.59 2.70
N GLY A 202 -8.11 0.32 1.63
CA GLY A 202 -9.05 1.33 1.15
C GLY A 202 -9.87 0.92 -0.05
N ILE A 203 -10.51 1.92 -0.66
CA ILE A 203 -11.37 1.70 -1.84
C ILE A 203 -11.07 2.69 -2.94
N SER A 204 -11.32 2.29 -4.17
CA SER A 204 -11.34 3.18 -5.33
C SER A 204 -12.49 2.79 -6.27
N PRO A 205 -13.03 3.73 -7.06
CA PRO A 205 -13.97 3.40 -8.13
C PRO A 205 -13.29 2.66 -9.30
N GLN A 206 -11.95 2.64 -9.32
CA GLN A 206 -11.15 2.02 -10.38
C GLN A 206 -10.58 0.66 -9.99
N SER A 207 -10.71 0.26 -8.73
CA SER A 207 -10.20 -1.01 -8.22
C SER A 207 -11.26 -2.12 -8.27
N LEU A 208 -10.78 -3.35 -8.15
CA LEU A 208 -11.51 -4.60 -8.07
C LEU A 208 -11.35 -5.17 -6.67
N ASP A 209 -12.19 -6.14 -6.30
CA ASP A 209 -12.06 -6.81 -5.00
C ASP A 209 -10.95 -7.87 -4.99
N GLY A 210 -10.35 -8.18 -6.14
CA GLY A 210 -9.19 -9.07 -6.26
C GLY A 210 -8.04 -8.35 -6.94
N LEU A 211 -6.88 -9.01 -6.98
CA LEU A 211 -5.61 -8.43 -7.42
C LEU A 211 -5.71 -7.51 -8.65
N ASP A 212 -5.30 -6.26 -8.46
CA ASP A 212 -5.15 -5.28 -9.53
C ASP A 212 -3.95 -4.32 -9.32
N ALA A 213 -3.91 -3.20 -10.05
CA ALA A 213 -2.81 -2.23 -10.03
C ALA A 213 -2.78 -1.32 -8.78
N PHE A 214 -3.85 -1.30 -7.99
CA PHE A 214 -3.94 -0.58 -6.73
C PHE A 214 -3.48 -1.43 -5.53
N ASP A 215 -3.33 -2.74 -5.71
CA ASP A 215 -2.73 -3.62 -4.70
C ASP A 215 -1.20 -3.57 -4.81
N VAL A 216 -0.55 -3.18 -3.72
CA VAL A 216 0.89 -2.95 -3.70
C VAL A 216 1.56 -4.08 -2.94
N LYS A 217 2.40 -4.86 -3.62
CA LYS A 217 3.15 -5.97 -3.02
C LYS A 217 4.08 -5.46 -1.92
N ASP A 218 4.17 -6.21 -0.83
CA ASP A 218 5.15 -5.97 0.22
C ASP A 218 6.50 -6.56 -0.20
N LEU A 219 7.54 -5.72 -0.29
CA LEU A 219 8.91 -6.14 -0.66
C LEU A 219 9.74 -6.67 0.51
N GLY A 220 9.13 -6.79 1.68
CA GLY A 220 9.77 -7.11 2.94
C GLY A 220 10.65 -5.98 3.46
N ASN A 221 11.38 -6.27 4.53
CA ASN A 221 12.35 -5.35 5.10
C ASN A 221 13.77 -5.73 4.66
N LEU A 222 14.57 -4.73 4.23
CA LEU A 222 16.00 -4.93 3.94
C LEU A 222 16.85 -5.13 5.20
N GLN A 223 16.33 -4.75 6.38
CA GLN A 223 16.94 -5.02 7.69
C GLN A 223 16.54 -6.42 8.16
N LEU A 224 17.38 -7.41 7.84
CA LEU A 224 17.06 -8.83 8.06
C LEU A 224 17.15 -9.28 9.53
N ASP A 225 17.87 -8.54 10.38
CA ASP A 225 18.13 -8.92 11.77
C ASP A 225 17.17 -8.26 12.77
N GLN A 226 16.58 -7.12 12.40
CA GLN A 226 15.58 -6.43 13.21
C GLN A 226 14.52 -5.79 12.32
N SER A 227 13.28 -6.26 12.45
CA SER A 227 12.16 -5.71 11.70
C SER A 227 10.86 -5.77 12.50
N ILE A 228 9.96 -4.88 12.15
CA ILE A 228 8.53 -5.08 12.31
C ILE A 228 7.94 -5.16 10.91
N THR A 229 6.91 -5.97 10.74
CA THR A 229 6.27 -6.19 9.44
C THR A 229 4.77 -6.23 9.62
N LEU A 230 4.05 -5.38 8.90
CA LEU A 230 2.61 -5.35 8.77
C LEU A 230 2.25 -5.63 7.32
N VAL A 231 1.41 -6.63 7.07
CA VAL A 231 1.01 -7.01 5.70
C VAL A 231 -0.45 -7.41 5.63
N PHE A 232 -1.05 -7.24 4.44
CA PHE A 232 -2.31 -7.83 4.02
C PHE A 232 -2.03 -9.15 3.27
N PRO A 233 -2.25 -10.33 3.90
CA PRO A 233 -1.99 -11.61 3.24
C PRO A 233 -3.12 -12.02 2.29
N HIS A 234 -2.77 -12.35 1.05
CA HIS A 234 -3.62 -12.90 -0.01
C HIS A 234 -3.03 -14.15 -0.65
N PRO A 235 -2.95 -15.29 0.07
CA PRO A 235 -2.46 -16.55 -0.49
C PRO A 235 -3.31 -17.06 -1.67
N GLU A 236 -4.56 -16.63 -1.77
CA GLU A 236 -5.50 -16.97 -2.84
C GLU A 236 -5.24 -16.25 -4.17
N TRP A 237 -4.43 -15.18 -4.18
CA TRP A 237 -4.08 -14.49 -5.42
C TRP A 237 -2.97 -15.19 -6.21
N GLU A 238 -2.45 -16.32 -5.72
CA GLU A 238 -1.46 -17.18 -6.39
C GLU A 238 -0.16 -16.46 -6.82
N GLU A 239 0.11 -15.27 -6.26
CA GLU A 239 1.31 -14.43 -6.52
C GLU A 239 2.55 -14.95 -5.78
N ALA A 240 2.73 -16.27 -5.69
CA ALA A 240 3.90 -16.86 -5.07
C ALA A 240 5.17 -16.30 -5.72
N PRO A 241 6.09 -15.74 -4.92
CA PRO A 241 6.31 -15.87 -3.49
C PRO A 241 5.89 -14.62 -2.68
N PHE A 242 5.19 -13.66 -3.28
CA PHE A 242 4.70 -12.43 -2.63
C PHE A 242 3.19 -12.51 -2.35
N PRO A 243 2.74 -13.40 -1.45
CA PRO A 243 1.33 -13.42 -1.05
C PRO A 243 0.98 -12.23 -0.15
N ASN A 244 1.90 -11.30 0.09
CA ASN A 244 1.77 -10.24 1.09
C ASN A 244 1.79 -8.88 0.40
N PHE A 245 0.90 -8.00 0.85
CA PHE A 245 0.69 -6.68 0.27
C PHE A 245 0.83 -5.61 1.35
N ALA A 246 1.45 -4.49 0.99
CA ALA A 246 1.49 -3.27 1.79
C ALA A 246 0.20 -2.45 1.59
N GLN A 247 -0.43 -2.58 0.42
CA GLN A 247 -1.72 -1.94 0.14
C GLN A 247 -2.69 -2.92 -0.48
N ASP A 248 -3.92 -2.92 0.04
CA ASP A 248 -5.07 -3.64 -0.50
C ASP A 248 -6.21 -2.63 -0.74
N VAL A 249 -6.64 -2.52 -2.00
CA VAL A 249 -7.71 -1.59 -2.40
C VAL A 249 -8.86 -2.35 -3.03
N ARG A 250 -10.02 -2.29 -2.38
CA ARG A 250 -11.26 -2.96 -2.82
C ARG A 250 -12.11 -2.06 -3.70
N SER A 251 -13.09 -2.62 -4.40
CA SER A 251 -14.04 -1.82 -5.16
C SER A 251 -14.92 -0.97 -4.23
N ALA A 252 -15.29 0.23 -4.68
CA ALA A 252 -16.17 1.15 -3.92
C ALA A 252 -17.68 0.79 -3.96
N THR A 253 -18.02 -0.47 -4.27
CA THR A 253 -19.43 -0.87 -4.49
C THR A 253 -20.13 -1.46 -3.27
N SER A 254 -19.37 -1.89 -2.26
CA SER A 254 -19.93 -2.48 -1.04
C SER A 254 -20.04 -1.45 0.08
N ASP A 255 -21.12 -1.57 0.87
CA ASP A 255 -21.32 -0.77 2.07
C ASP A 255 -20.68 -1.38 3.33
N LEU A 256 -20.27 -2.64 3.23
CA LEU A 256 -19.46 -3.35 4.22
C LEU A 256 -18.23 -3.93 3.55
N LEU A 257 -17.07 -3.51 4.03
CA LEU A 257 -15.77 -3.94 3.52
C LEU A 257 -14.97 -4.57 4.65
N HIS A 258 -14.14 -5.55 4.30
CA HIS A 258 -13.34 -6.33 5.24
C HIS A 258 -11.94 -6.54 4.68
N TRP A 259 -10.94 -6.33 5.53
CA TRP A 259 -9.55 -6.65 5.30
C TRP A 259 -9.01 -7.51 6.43
N GLU A 260 -8.15 -8.45 6.09
CA GLU A 260 -7.32 -9.16 7.04
C GLU A 260 -5.90 -8.59 6.97
N PHE A 261 -5.27 -8.35 8.12
CA PHE A 261 -3.87 -7.97 8.15
C PHE A 261 -3.16 -8.63 9.32
N THR A 262 -1.85 -8.78 9.19
CA THR A 262 -1.01 -9.40 10.21
C THR A 262 0.13 -8.48 10.60
N VAL A 263 0.60 -8.62 11.85
CA VAL A 263 1.74 -7.87 12.37
C VAL A 263 2.71 -8.82 13.06
N SER A 264 3.98 -8.79 12.66
CA SER A 264 5.05 -9.62 13.22
C SER A 264 6.29 -8.79 13.54
N SER A 265 7.19 -9.34 14.35
CA SER A 265 8.50 -8.74 14.57
C SER A 265 9.61 -9.78 14.62
N ASN A 266 10.80 -9.39 14.17
CA ASN A 266 12.02 -10.14 14.33
C ASN A 266 13.02 -9.31 15.17
N PRO A 267 13.53 -9.81 16.31
CA PRO A 267 13.02 -10.96 17.06
C PRO A 267 11.59 -10.74 17.61
N PRO A 268 10.89 -11.80 18.04
CA PRO A 268 9.59 -11.70 18.70
C PRO A 268 9.71 -11.07 20.11
N GLY A 269 8.56 -10.77 20.74
CA GLY A 269 8.51 -10.21 22.10
C GLY A 269 8.69 -8.70 22.17
N ARG A 270 8.53 -7.98 21.05
CA ARG A 270 8.60 -6.51 21.00
C ARG A 270 7.23 -5.91 21.27
N THR A 271 7.21 -4.76 21.95
CA THR A 271 6.00 -3.93 22.03
C THR A 271 5.84 -3.18 20.72
N VAL A 272 4.69 -3.38 20.06
CA VAL A 272 4.31 -2.71 18.82
C VAL A 272 3.14 -1.79 19.09
N ASP A 273 3.23 -0.58 18.54
CA ASP A 273 2.16 0.41 18.53
C ASP A 273 1.59 0.50 17.10
N LEU A 274 0.31 0.14 16.94
CA LEU A 274 -0.47 0.41 15.73
C LEU A 274 -1.12 1.79 15.83
N SER A 275 -1.16 2.54 14.74
CA SER A 275 -1.80 3.86 14.66
C SER A 275 -2.42 4.11 13.29
N TRP A 276 -3.34 5.09 13.23
CA TRP A 276 -4.13 5.41 12.03
C TRP A 276 -4.03 6.91 11.70
N PRO A 277 -2.85 7.38 11.26
CA PRO A 277 -2.52 8.81 11.24
C PRO A 277 -3.41 9.65 10.31
N ASN A 278 -4.03 9.04 9.29
CA ASN A 278 -4.82 9.74 8.29
C ASN A 278 -6.34 9.47 8.40
N VAL A 279 -6.81 8.76 9.44
CA VAL A 279 -8.24 8.43 9.59
C VAL A 279 -9.14 9.67 9.63
N GLY A 280 -8.63 10.78 10.18
CA GLY A 280 -9.34 12.07 10.22
C GLY A 280 -9.46 12.76 8.85
N LEU A 281 -8.75 12.29 7.83
CA LEU A 281 -8.85 12.77 6.44
C LEU A 281 -9.89 11.98 5.63
N ILE A 282 -10.40 10.86 6.15
CA ILE A 282 -11.43 10.05 5.50
C ILE A 282 -12.81 10.58 5.92
N HIS A 283 -13.72 10.68 4.93
CA HIS A 283 -15.08 11.17 5.15
C HIS A 283 -15.72 10.50 6.37
N ASP A 284 -16.32 11.31 7.23
CA ASP A 284 -16.97 10.90 8.47
C ASP A 284 -18.23 10.04 8.28
N ALA A 285 -18.68 9.76 7.05
CA ALA A 285 -19.69 8.76 6.77
C ALA A 285 -19.16 7.34 7.01
N TRP A 286 -17.84 7.15 6.88
CA TRP A 286 -17.17 5.88 7.13
C TRP A 286 -16.92 5.64 8.62
N ARG A 287 -17.29 4.45 9.07
CA ARG A 287 -17.00 3.88 10.39
C ARG A 287 -16.02 2.74 10.23
N PHE A 288 -15.10 2.64 11.17
CA PHE A 288 -14.03 1.65 11.13
C PHE A 288 -14.01 0.86 12.44
N VAL A 289 -13.75 -0.43 12.36
CA VAL A 289 -13.48 -1.28 13.51
C VAL A 289 -12.32 -2.20 13.19
N VAL A 290 -11.26 -2.10 14.00
CA VAL A 290 -10.17 -3.08 14.00
C VAL A 290 -10.41 -4.08 15.12
N ILE A 291 -10.29 -5.37 14.83
CA ILE A 291 -10.45 -6.45 15.80
C ILE A 291 -9.13 -7.19 15.94
N ASP A 292 -8.59 -7.22 17.14
CA ASP A 292 -7.50 -8.12 17.52
C ASP A 292 -8.05 -9.54 17.69
N ARG A 293 -7.71 -10.46 16.78
CA ARG A 293 -8.31 -11.81 16.76
C ARG A 293 -7.92 -12.67 17.96
N GLU A 294 -6.77 -12.39 18.58
CA GLU A 294 -6.28 -13.21 19.71
C GLU A 294 -7.12 -12.98 20.97
N ILE A 295 -7.45 -11.72 21.25
CA ILE A 295 -8.13 -11.32 22.50
C ILE A 295 -9.54 -10.77 22.29
N GLY A 296 -9.98 -10.61 21.03
CA GLY A 296 -11.28 -10.04 20.66
C GLY A 296 -11.42 -8.55 20.98
N ALA A 297 -10.30 -7.83 21.18
CA ALA A 297 -10.35 -6.40 21.45
C ALA A 297 -10.82 -5.66 20.20
N LYS A 298 -11.80 -4.77 20.38
CA LYS A 298 -12.32 -3.91 19.32
C LYS A 298 -11.76 -2.51 19.48
N ILE A 299 -11.20 -1.99 18.41
CA ILE A 299 -10.56 -0.69 18.35
C ILE A 299 -11.28 0.12 17.29
N ASP A 300 -11.68 1.34 17.64
CA ASP A 300 -12.20 2.32 16.70
C ASP A 300 -11.05 3.29 16.34
N PRO A 301 -10.51 3.22 15.11
CA PRO A 301 -9.47 4.12 14.63
C PRO A 301 -9.78 5.61 14.78
N ARG A 302 -11.05 6.04 14.84
CA ARG A 302 -11.41 7.45 15.02
C ARG A 302 -11.37 7.90 16.48
N ASN A 303 -11.54 6.98 17.43
CA ASN A 303 -11.59 7.27 18.87
C ASN A 303 -10.29 6.92 19.61
N GLY A 304 -9.47 6.04 19.06
CA GLY A 304 -8.13 5.72 19.56
C GLY A 304 -7.05 6.33 18.68
N ALA A 305 -5.98 6.87 19.27
CA ALA A 305 -4.81 7.32 18.50
C ALA A 305 -3.83 6.18 18.19
N ALA A 306 -3.82 5.14 19.04
CA ALA A 306 -2.99 3.95 18.86
C ALA A 306 -3.53 2.73 19.63
N TYR A 307 -3.07 1.55 19.24
CA TYR A 307 -3.27 0.28 19.96
C TYR A 307 -1.93 -0.43 20.16
N SER A 308 -1.60 -0.74 21.41
CA SER A 308 -0.31 -1.35 21.78
C SER A 308 -0.46 -2.81 22.18
N PHE A 309 0.44 -3.67 21.70
CA PHE A 309 0.52 -5.07 22.10
C PHE A 309 1.95 -5.58 22.05
N VAL A 310 2.19 -6.79 22.57
CA VAL A 310 3.49 -7.47 22.48
C VAL A 310 3.40 -8.57 21.43
N THR A 311 4.38 -8.63 20.52
CA THR A 311 4.44 -9.67 19.49
C THR A 311 4.81 -11.03 20.07
N GLY A 312 4.21 -12.09 19.53
CA GLY A 312 4.55 -13.48 19.82
C GLY A 312 5.54 -14.06 18.80
N ASP A 313 5.77 -15.37 18.88
CA ASP A 313 6.57 -16.11 17.88
C ASP A 313 5.86 -16.21 16.52
N GLU A 314 4.53 -16.19 16.52
CA GLU A 314 3.69 -16.15 15.33
C GLU A 314 3.22 -14.71 15.06
N ALA A 315 2.89 -14.43 13.79
CA ALA A 315 2.30 -13.15 13.41
C ALA A 315 0.95 -12.97 14.11
N LYS A 316 0.69 -11.77 14.60
CA LYS A 316 -0.58 -11.42 15.22
C LYS A 316 -1.59 -11.02 14.15
N GLU A 317 -2.78 -11.59 14.20
CA GLU A 317 -3.82 -11.39 13.18
C GLU A 317 -4.87 -10.36 13.61
N PHE A 318 -5.33 -9.57 12.65
CA PHE A 318 -6.34 -8.55 12.83
C PHE A 318 -7.37 -8.55 11.69
N ASP A 319 -8.59 -8.18 12.03
CA ASP A 319 -9.62 -7.81 11.06
C ASP A 319 -9.80 -6.30 11.05
N LEU A 320 -9.96 -5.70 9.88
CA LEU A 320 -10.45 -4.35 9.70
C LEU A 320 -11.78 -4.40 8.96
N TYR A 321 -12.81 -3.81 9.57
CA TYR A 321 -14.09 -3.57 8.92
C TYR A 321 -14.28 -2.08 8.66
N ALA A 322 -14.77 -1.75 7.47
CA ALA A 322 -15.26 -0.41 7.14
C ALA A 322 -16.71 -0.47 6.72
N THR A 323 -17.55 0.40 7.30
CA THR A 323 -18.94 0.57 6.91
C THR A 323 -19.23 2.02 6.60
N ILE A 324 -20.02 2.27 5.55
CA ILE A 324 -20.46 3.61 5.18
C ILE A 324 -21.92 3.81 5.60
N ASN A 325 -22.21 4.93 6.25
CA ASN A 325 -23.58 5.35 6.46
C ASN A 325 -23.98 6.36 5.38
N ARG A 326 -24.63 5.90 4.31
CA ARG A 326 -25.02 6.77 3.17
C ARG A 326 -26.22 7.69 3.46
N THR A 327 -26.84 7.59 4.64
CA THR A 327 -28.13 8.27 4.95
C THR A 327 -28.07 9.78 5.23
N GLU A 328 -26.91 10.45 5.13
CA GLU A 328 -26.85 11.91 5.40
C GLU A 328 -26.95 12.83 4.16
N ASN A 329 -27.13 12.30 2.94
CA ASN A 329 -27.18 13.17 1.74
C ASN A 329 -28.25 12.83 0.69
N GLU A 330 -29.18 11.92 0.98
CA GLU A 330 -30.43 11.87 0.23
C GLU A 330 -31.46 12.70 0.99
N ASP A 331 -32.02 13.71 0.30
CA ASP A 331 -33.27 14.34 0.71
C ASP A 331 -34.20 13.26 1.25
N LEU A 332 -34.56 13.34 2.53
CA LEU A 332 -35.48 12.44 3.20
C LEU A 332 -36.81 12.40 2.42
N ASP A 333 -36.91 11.49 1.45
CA ASP A 333 -38.18 11.01 0.96
C ASP A 333 -38.80 10.17 2.09
N PRO A 334 -40.10 10.35 2.35
CA PRO A 334 -40.69 9.92 3.61
C PRO A 334 -40.74 8.40 3.68
N VAL A 335 -40.15 7.85 4.76
CA VAL A 335 -40.42 6.53 5.36
C VAL A 335 -40.90 5.51 4.31
N VAL A 336 -39.95 4.91 3.60
CA VAL A 336 -40.23 3.67 2.87
C VAL A 336 -40.49 2.62 3.93
N ASP A 337 -41.75 2.18 4.02
CA ASP A 337 -42.19 1.06 4.82
C ASP A 337 -41.50 -0.20 4.28
N HIS A 338 -40.39 -0.60 4.89
CA HIS A 338 -39.65 -1.79 4.47
C HIS A 338 -40.53 -3.02 4.71
N PRO A 339 -40.75 -3.88 3.69
CA PRO A 339 -41.72 -4.97 3.76
C PRO A 339 -41.34 -6.08 4.73
N VAL A 340 -40.09 -6.11 5.19
CA VAL A 340 -39.55 -7.13 6.10
C VAL A 340 -39.29 -6.52 7.47
N ALA A 341 -40.12 -6.87 8.45
CA ALA A 341 -39.85 -6.57 9.86
C ALA A 341 -38.56 -7.30 10.25
N GLY A 342 -37.46 -6.58 10.42
CA GLY A 342 -36.16 -7.26 10.34
C GLY A 342 -35.06 -6.37 9.83
N ASP A 343 -35.38 -5.74 8.72
CA ASP A 343 -34.46 -5.12 7.77
C ASP A 343 -34.09 -3.69 8.22
N LEU A 344 -32.87 -3.53 8.71
CA LEU A 344 -32.28 -2.27 9.15
C LEU A 344 -31.29 -1.69 8.14
N ASP A 345 -30.80 -2.49 7.17
CA ASP A 345 -29.90 -2.04 6.10
C ASP A 345 -30.60 -1.87 4.73
N GLY A 346 -31.87 -2.23 4.63
CA GLY A 346 -32.68 -2.08 3.42
C GLY A 346 -32.42 -3.16 2.37
N ASP A 347 -31.93 -4.34 2.77
CA ASP A 347 -31.57 -5.44 1.87
C ASP A 347 -32.72 -6.45 1.59
N ASP A 348 -33.94 -6.14 2.08
CA ASP A 348 -35.13 -7.00 2.05
C ASP A 348 -34.94 -8.35 2.79
N ALA A 349 -33.99 -8.44 3.72
CA ALA A 349 -33.76 -9.60 4.59
C ALA A 349 -33.65 -9.20 6.08
N ALA A 350 -33.70 -10.23 6.95
CA ALA A 350 -33.54 -10.08 8.39
C ALA A 350 -32.46 -11.08 8.83
N ASN A 351 -31.22 -10.64 8.93
CA ASN A 351 -30.05 -11.49 9.07
C ASN A 351 -29.08 -10.99 10.17
N GLY A 352 -27.90 -11.60 10.26
CA GLY A 352 -26.89 -11.25 11.27
C GLY A 352 -26.42 -9.79 11.21
N ILE A 353 -26.56 -9.14 10.05
CA ILE A 353 -26.20 -7.75 9.80
C ILE A 353 -27.21 -6.81 10.48
N ASP A 354 -28.51 -7.11 10.43
CA ASP A 354 -29.53 -6.36 11.16
C ASP A 354 -29.35 -6.45 12.67
N ILE A 355 -28.94 -7.62 13.17
CA ILE A 355 -28.63 -7.81 14.59
C ILE A 355 -27.44 -6.93 14.99
N PHE A 356 -26.43 -6.83 14.13
CA PHE A 356 -25.26 -5.98 14.36
C PHE A 356 -25.62 -4.49 14.33
N LEU A 357 -26.42 -4.06 13.35
CA LEU A 357 -26.90 -2.67 13.23
C LEU A 357 -27.78 -2.27 14.40
N PHE A 358 -28.67 -3.17 14.84
CA PHE A 358 -29.48 -2.97 16.03
C PHE A 358 -28.59 -2.75 17.27
N ALA A 359 -27.61 -3.65 17.49
CA ALA A 359 -26.73 -3.56 18.65
C ALA A 359 -25.88 -2.28 18.64
N SER A 360 -25.40 -1.86 17.46
CA SER A 360 -24.63 -0.64 17.28
C SER A 360 -25.44 0.61 17.61
N HIS A 361 -26.63 0.75 17.02
CA HIS A 361 -27.51 1.89 17.26
C HIS A 361 -28.04 1.93 18.71
N TRP A 362 -28.31 0.78 19.32
CA TRP A 362 -28.68 0.65 20.72
C TRP A 362 -27.60 1.21 21.66
N LEU A 363 -26.34 0.86 21.43
CA LEU A 363 -25.21 1.34 22.22
C LEU A 363 -24.99 2.86 22.10
N ASP A 364 -25.34 3.42 20.93
CA ASP A 364 -25.28 4.85 20.66
C ASP A 364 -26.51 5.64 21.18
N GLY A 365 -27.48 4.96 21.80
CA GLY A 365 -28.72 5.58 22.28
C GLY A 365 -29.61 6.10 21.16
N LYS A 366 -29.43 5.60 19.93
CA LYS A 366 -30.28 5.91 18.77
C LYS A 366 -31.54 5.04 18.83
N SER A 367 -32.65 5.59 18.36
CA SER A 367 -33.88 4.81 18.17
C SER A 367 -33.65 3.78 17.07
N VAL A 368 -33.85 2.50 17.36
CA VAL A 368 -33.71 1.37 16.41
C VAL A 368 -35.05 0.87 15.88
N GLY A 369 -36.10 1.67 16.04
CA GLY A 369 -37.47 1.26 15.77
C GLY A 369 -38.07 0.47 16.94
N ASP A 370 -39.37 0.60 17.12
CA ASP A 370 -40.21 -0.13 18.07
C ASP A 370 -40.83 -1.31 17.33
N ARG A 371 -40.33 -2.53 17.58
CA ARG A 371 -40.71 -3.72 16.79
C ARG A 371 -41.86 -4.49 17.42
N ASP A 372 -41.95 -4.52 18.74
CA ASP A 372 -43.07 -5.16 19.42
C ASP A 372 -44.32 -4.24 19.54
N GLY A 373 -44.20 -2.99 19.07
CA GLY A 373 -45.28 -2.01 18.99
C GLY A 373 -45.63 -1.39 20.35
N ASN A 374 -44.74 -1.49 21.33
CA ASN A 374 -44.93 -0.99 22.69
C ASN A 374 -44.47 0.48 22.89
N GLN A 375 -43.98 1.11 21.82
CA GLN A 375 -43.43 2.47 21.75
C GLN A 375 -42.17 2.69 22.59
N GLN A 376 -41.46 1.62 22.91
CA GLN A 376 -40.18 1.64 23.58
C GLN A 376 -39.19 0.88 22.73
N THR A 377 -38.07 1.51 22.45
CA THR A 377 -36.92 0.81 21.89
C THR A 377 -36.23 0.13 23.06
N GLU A 378 -36.47 -1.17 23.25
CA GLU A 378 -35.90 -1.96 24.34
C GLU A 378 -35.15 -3.24 23.96
N ALA A 379 -34.44 -3.86 24.92
CA ALA A 379 -33.73 -5.12 24.69
C ALA A 379 -34.66 -6.27 24.24
N ALA A 380 -35.98 -6.09 24.40
CA ALA A 380 -36.99 -7.00 23.86
C ALA A 380 -37.04 -6.98 22.32
N ASP A 381 -36.82 -5.84 21.67
CA ASP A 381 -36.80 -5.74 20.20
C ASP A 381 -35.59 -6.49 19.59
N LEU A 382 -34.46 -6.55 20.33
CA LEU A 382 -33.29 -7.36 19.94
C LEU A 382 -33.61 -8.87 19.98
N LEU A 383 -34.38 -9.30 20.98
CA LEU A 383 -34.76 -10.70 21.13
C LEU A 383 -35.73 -11.14 20.03
N GLU A 384 -36.59 -10.24 19.55
CA GLU A 384 -37.46 -10.49 18.41
C GLU A 384 -36.68 -10.61 17.10
N LEU A 385 -35.67 -9.74 16.88
CA LEU A 385 -34.71 -9.86 15.78
C LEU A 385 -33.99 -11.21 15.77
N LEU A 386 -33.52 -11.63 16.95
CA LEU A 386 -32.85 -12.92 17.10
C LEU A 386 -33.78 -14.10 16.79
N ASP A 387 -35.06 -14.01 17.19
CA ASP A 387 -36.06 -15.05 16.94
C ASP A 387 -36.47 -15.13 15.46
N ILE A 388 -36.55 -13.98 14.75
CA ILE A 388 -36.76 -13.93 13.30
C ILE A 388 -35.60 -14.58 12.56
N TRP A 389 -34.36 -14.24 12.94
CA TRP A 389 -33.16 -14.82 12.34
C TRP A 389 -33.08 -16.34 12.57
N ILE A 390 -33.31 -16.82 13.80
CA ILE A 390 -33.29 -18.25 14.13
C ILE A 390 -34.34 -19.04 13.32
N LYS A 391 -35.51 -18.45 13.06
CA LYS A 391 -36.58 -19.08 12.27
C LYS A 391 -36.35 -19.04 10.76
N ALA A 392 -35.50 -18.14 10.27
CA ALA A 392 -35.14 -18.08 8.85
C ALA A 392 -34.12 -19.15 8.44
N ASP A 393 -33.41 -19.75 9.42
CA ASP A 393 -32.40 -20.80 9.24
C ASP A 393 -32.94 -22.25 9.42
N GLU A 394 -34.25 -22.43 9.69
CA GLU A 394 -34.97 -23.72 9.70
C GLU A 394 -35.80 -23.92 8.42
#